data_AF-A0A5K0X4F2-F1
#
_entry.id   AF-A0A5K0X4F2-F1
#
_cell.length_a   1.000
_cell.length_b   1.000
_cell.length_c   1.000
_cell.angle_alpha   90.00
_cell.angle_beta   90.00
_cell.angle_gamma   90.00
#
_symmetry.space_group_name_H-M   'P 1'
#
loop_
_entity.id
_entity.type
_entity.pdbx_description
1 polymer ?
#
loop_
_entity_poly.entity_id
_entity_poly.type
_entity_poly.pdbx_seq_one_letter_code
_entity_poly.pdbx_strand_id
1 'polypeptide(L)' 'VYDEFSPILLNQFKSREFVRMDTFDAVLDEFYSKIESQRAEQQQRAREESAVQKLTKIQLDQ' A
#
# COMPACT_ATOMS: atom_id res chain seq x y z
N VAL A 1 4.12 3.40 1.51
CA VAL A 1 3.45 3.89 0.27
C VAL A 1 4.53 3.91 -0.80
N TYR A 2 4.27 3.40 -2.01
CA TYR A 2 5.23 3.55 -3.10
C TYR A 2 5.28 5.02 -3.50
N ASP A 3 6.46 5.62 -3.49
CA ASP A 3 6.63 7.02 -3.89
C ASP A 3 6.52 7.20 -5.41
N GLU A 4 7.10 6.30 -6.20
CA GLU A 4 7.13 6.41 -7.66
C GLU A 4 7.39 5.05 -8.34
N PHE A 5 6.69 4.78 -9.44
CA PHE A 5 7.00 3.66 -10.34
C PHE A 5 7.80 4.17 -11.54
N SER A 6 8.97 3.59 -11.79
CA SER A 6 9.73 3.85 -13.01
C SER A 6 10.09 2.51 -13.68
N PRO A 7 9.66 2.27 -14.92
CA PRO A 7 9.94 1.01 -15.62
C PRO A 7 11.41 0.89 -16.08
N ILE A 8 12.20 1.96 -15.91
CA ILE A 8 13.61 2.01 -16.30
C ILE A 8 14.42 2.50 -15.10
N LEU A 9 15.48 1.77 -14.74
CA LEU A 9 16.40 2.21 -13.69
C LEU A 9 17.26 3.39 -14.19
N LEU A 10 16.87 4.60 -13.83
CA LEU A 10 17.66 5.80 -14.11
C LEU A 10 18.95 5.80 -13.28
N ASN A 11 20.05 6.30 -13.86
CA ASN A 11 21.37 6.32 -13.20
C ASN A 11 21.35 7.05 -11.85
N GLN A 12 20.51 8.09 -11.73
CA GLN A 12 20.30 8.88 -10.50
C GLN A 12 19.70 8.08 -9.34
N PHE A 13 19.11 6.91 -9.60
CA PHE A 13 18.46 6.06 -8.61
C PHE A 13 19.21 4.77 -8.32
N LYS A 14 20.41 4.56 -8.88
CA LYS A 14 21.18 3.31 -8.72
C LYS A 14 21.57 2.99 -7.27
N SER A 15 21.63 3.99 -6.39
CA SER A 15 21.91 3.80 -4.95
C SER A 15 20.67 3.53 -4.11
N ARG A 16 19.47 3.66 -4.68
CA ARG A 16 18.21 3.33 -4.00
C ARG A 16 17.95 1.83 -4.13
N GLU A 17 17.07 1.33 -3.27
CA GLU A 17 16.55 -0.02 -3.42
C GLU A 17 15.72 -0.12 -4.70
N PHE A 18 16.02 -1.12 -5.53
CA PHE A 18 15.28 -1.40 -6.75
C PHE A 18 15.12 -2.91 -6.93
N VAL A 19 14.02 -3.30 -7.55
CA VAL A 19 13.75 -4.69 -7.94
C VAL A 19 13.93 -4.79 -9.44
N ARG A 20 14.62 -5.84 -9.89
CA ARG A 20 14.71 -6.22 -11.30
C ARG A 20 13.95 -7.52 -11.49
N MET A 21 13.07 -7.55 -12.48
CA MET A 21 12.36 -8.75 -12.89
C MET A 21 12.61 -9.02 -14.37
N ASP A 22 12.29 -10.25 -14.80
CA ASP A 22 12.63 -10.74 -16.13
C ASP A 22 11.74 -10.15 -17.23
N THR A 23 10.48 -9.84 -16.91
CA THR A 23 9.51 -9.31 -17.87
C THR A 23 8.83 -8.06 -17.32
N PHE A 24 8.43 -7.18 -18.24
CA PHE A 24 7.63 -6.00 -17.89
C PHE A 24 6.29 -6.39 -17.27
N ASP A 25 5.66 -7.47 -17.77
CA ASP A 25 4.40 -7.98 -17.24
C ASP A 25 4.54 -8.41 -15.77
N ALA A 26 5.64 -9.08 -15.40
CA ALA A 26 5.90 -9.46 -14.01
C ALA A 26 6.05 -8.22 -13.10
N VAL A 27 6.69 -7.17 -13.60
CA VAL A 27 6.83 -5.89 -12.87
C VAL A 27 5.47 -5.24 -12.64
N LEU A 28 4.59 -5.25 -13.64
CA LEU A 28 3.24 -4.70 -13.51
C LEU A 28 2.40 -5.52 -12.54
N ASP A 29 2.43 -6.84 -12.63
CA ASP A 29 1.70 -7.74 -11.73
C ASP A 29 2.10 -7.48 -10.27
N GLU A 30 3.41 -7.37 -9.98
CA GLU A 30 3.89 -7.06 -8.64
C GLU A 30 3.44 -5.67 -8.17
N PHE A 31 3.56 -4.66 -9.05
CA PHE A 31 3.17 -3.28 -8.72
C PHE A 31 1.69 -3.16 -8.36
N TYR A 32 0.80 -3.71 -9.19
CA TYR A 32 -0.64 -3.65 -8.96
C TYR A 32 -1.07 -4.48 -7.77
N SER A 33 -0.49 -5.67 -7.57
CA SER A 33 -0.75 -6.50 -6.38
C SER A 33 -0.46 -5.73 -5.09
N LYS A 34 0.66 -5.00 -5.04
CA LYS A 34 1.03 -4.22 -3.85
C LYS A 34 0.14 -2.98 -3.65
N ILE A 35 -0.29 -2.30 -4.71
CA ILE A 35 -1.27 -1.19 -4.61
C ILE A 35 -2.58 -1.71 -4.04
N GLU A 36 -3.08 -2.82 -4.55
CA GLU A 36 -4.34 -3.41 -4.09
C GLU A 36 -4.24 -3.85 -2.63
N SER A 37 -3.13 -4.49 -2.23
CA SER A 37 -2.87 -4.84 -0.83
C SER A 37 -2.90 -3.60 0.08
N GLN A 38 -2.21 -2.51 -0.30
CA GLN A 38 -2.21 -1.28 0.50
C GLN A 38 -3.61 -0.68 0.65
N ARG A 39 -4.41 -0.68 -0.44
CA ARG A 39 -5.81 -0.21 -0.41
C ARG A 39 -6.66 -1.09 0.50
N ALA A 40 -6.52 -2.41 0.41
CA ALA A 40 -7.27 -3.35 1.25
C ALA A 40 -6.94 -3.17 2.73
N GLU A 41 -5.66 -3.05 3.09
CA GLU A 41 -5.24 -2.78 4.47
C GLU A 41 -5.77 -1.43 4.98
N GLN A 42 -5.74 -0.38 4.16
CA GLN A 42 -6.27 0.93 4.55
C GLN A 42 -7.78 0.86 4.79
N GLN A 43 -8.52 0.16 3.93
CA GLN A 43 -9.95 -0.04 4.12
C GLN A 43 -10.25 -0.84 5.39
N GLN A 44 -9.46 -1.89 5.66
CA GLN A 44 -9.61 -2.70 6.86
C GLN A 44 -9.35 -1.87 8.13
N ARG A 45 -8.25 -1.11 8.17
CA ARG A 45 -7.94 -0.19 9.27
C ARG A 45 -9.06 0.81 9.53
N ALA A 46 -9.61 1.44 8.49
CA ALA A 46 -10.71 2.37 8.63
C ALA A 46 -11.99 1.73 9.20
N ARG A 47 -12.27 0.46 8.86
CA ARG A 47 -13.40 -0.30 9.42
C ARG A 47 -13.20 -0.58 10.90
N GLU A 48 -11.99 -0.99 11.28
CA GLU A 48 -11.62 -1.26 12.67
C GLU A 48 -11.72 0.02 13.52
N GLU A 49 -11.16 1.14 13.03
CA GLU A 49 -11.27 2.44 13.70
C GLU A 49 -12.73 2.88 13.87
N SER A 50 -13.56 2.73 12.84
CA SER A 50 -14.99 3.05 12.92
C SER A 50 -15.72 2.21 13.96
N ALA A 51 -15.39 0.91 14.06
CA ALA A 51 -15.98 0.03 15.06
C ALA A 51 -15.58 0.43 16.48
N VAL A 52 -14.29 0.72 16.71
CA VAL A 52 -13.79 1.21 18.00
C VAL A 52 -14.46 2.52 18.39
N GLN A 53 -14.56 3.48 17.48
CA GLN A 53 -15.22 4.76 17.74
C GLN A 53 -16.70 4.59 18.14
N LYS A 54 -17.43 3.66 17.52
CA LYS A 54 -18.82 3.35 17.90
C LYS A 54 -18.89 2.78 19.32
N LEU A 55 -17.98 1.87 19.68
CA LEU A 55 -17.91 1.30 21.03
C LEU A 55 -17.60 2.37 22.08
N THR A 56 -16.63 3.25 21.81
CA THR A 56 -16.28 4.35 22.73
C THR A 56 -17.46 5.29 22.96
N LYS A 57 -18.25 5.61 21.93
CA LYS A 57 -19.45 6.44 22.09
C LYS A 57 -20.48 5.80 23.02
N ILE A 58 -20.76 4.50 22.86
CA ILE A 58 -21.68 3.77 23.73
C ILE A 58 -21.20 3.76 25.19
N GLN A 59 -19.88 3.62 25.41
CA GLN A 59 -19.31 3.66 26.77
C GLN A 59 -19.40 5.03 27.42
N LEU A 60 -19.31 6.11 26.64
CA LEU A 60 -19.43 7.48 27.14
C LEU A 60 -20.88 7.92 27.41
N ASP A 61 -21.84 7.32 26.70
CA ASP A 61 -23.27 7.58 26.88
C ASP A 61 -23.86 6.90 28.14
N GLN A 62 -23.12 5.99 28.79
CA GLN A 62 -23.49 5.31 30.05
C GLN A 62 -22.99 6.05 31.29
#